data_AF-A0A653V7L8-F1
#
_entry.id   AF-A0A653V7L8-F1
#
_cell.length_a   1.000
_cell.length_b   1.000
_cell.length_c   1.000
_cell.angle_alpha   90.00
_cell.angle_beta   90.00
_cell.angle_gamma   90.00
#
_symmetry.space_group_name_H-M   'P 1'
#
loop_
_entity.id
_entity.type
_entity.pdbx_description
1 polymer ?
#
loop_
_entity_poly.entity_id
_entity_poly.type
_entity_poly.pdbx_seq_one_letter_code
_entity_poly.pdbx_strand_id
1 'polypeptide(L)'
;MAKITITNSGQTTTLNETNLPEIPEDGLQRIVSVYFAKKVVTQNGTSVTFNRIDSLNNPQMNYDAFLGQTIYLIIETSNMRALEIDAIIKPSTDTITGSTDSLNLMKFNPEAQAGSEYEASALLTATVGNFDALNDRDGSHAHYTNLETNHADKAIIKLQLRPNIRATFDTWATNLGTTSRSLEVVVERHDKQACAYRNTTEEIYGAETFLNSDAEGRFRIVNRVIFTIYHADNTYNILELNAGNRRRLAKVENNTATQATYFYYNEHDVEIEVATCNLSSVLGRTNGTRLQNVPTGYISQNPAPAGGEAQTNYYYANGNIVTQGTNTANPIVRYGALTTNVVLVRMPDNLAINNDGTVINYVFSGTQRRFCNPQCFAAFVGALAQFGQRMTSTGMCFGDATSYPSVSHPNGDSVDTTYAANLATEQLKVNGFHDYGFAHILRGQTGWKAQLQNSTYHTNHETHLHSGDFNDDFLQILNA
;
A
#
# COMPACT_ATOMS: atom_id res chain seq x y z
N MET A 1 -24.58 27.35 -10.93
CA MET A 1 -23.88 28.39 -11.72
C MET A 1 -22.50 27.82 -12.09
N ALA A 2 -22.32 27.41 -13.34
CA ALA A 2 -21.07 26.80 -13.79
C ALA A 2 -19.90 27.81 -13.76
N LYS A 3 -18.77 27.41 -13.18
CA LYS A 3 -17.54 28.21 -13.13
C LYS A 3 -16.62 27.78 -14.28
N ILE A 4 -16.43 28.66 -15.25
CA ILE A 4 -15.52 28.42 -16.38
C ILE A 4 -14.14 28.95 -16.00
N THR A 5 -13.11 28.11 -16.14
CA THR A 5 -11.71 28.54 -16.04
C THR A 5 -11.08 28.42 -17.43
N ILE A 6 -10.50 29.50 -17.94
CA ILE A 6 -9.77 29.52 -19.21
C ILE A 6 -8.28 29.46 -18.87
N THR A 7 -7.56 28.46 -19.40
CA THR A 7 -6.09 28.41 -19.31
C THR A 7 -5.44 29.08 -20.53
N ASN A 8 -4.20 29.56 -20.36
CA ASN A 8 -3.39 30.27 -21.37
C ASN A 8 -3.08 29.48 -22.67
N SER A 9 -3.60 28.26 -22.82
CA SER A 9 -3.51 27.43 -24.03
C SER A 9 -4.74 27.54 -24.95
N GLY A 10 -5.78 28.30 -24.57
CA GLY A 10 -7.01 28.43 -25.36
C GLY A 10 -7.92 27.20 -25.35
N GLN A 11 -7.68 26.24 -24.45
CA GLN A 11 -8.58 25.11 -24.23
C GLN A 11 -9.66 25.48 -23.22
N THR A 12 -10.93 25.34 -23.63
CA THR A 12 -12.08 25.40 -22.74
C THR A 12 -12.28 24.02 -22.14
N THR A 13 -12.11 23.87 -20.83
CA THR A 13 -12.51 22.65 -20.12
C THR A 13 -13.87 22.89 -19.49
N THR A 14 -14.90 22.16 -19.95
CA THR A 14 -16.16 22.08 -19.22
C THR A 14 -15.90 21.19 -18.00
N LEU A 15 -15.88 21.77 -16.80
CA LEU A 15 -16.11 20.98 -15.60
C LEU A 15 -17.53 20.43 -15.74
N ASN A 16 -17.66 19.12 -16.00
CA ASN A 16 -18.91 18.46 -15.75
C ASN A 16 -19.22 18.74 -14.28
N GLU A 17 -20.30 19.47 -14.01
CA GLU A 17 -20.91 19.43 -12.69
C GLU A 17 -21.02 17.93 -12.39
N THR A 18 -20.36 17.50 -11.31
CA THR A 18 -20.66 16.20 -10.73
C THR A 18 -22.18 16.17 -10.62
N ASN A 19 -22.84 15.33 -11.43
CA ASN A 19 -24.24 14.96 -11.24
C ASN A 19 -24.29 14.24 -9.90
N LEU A 20 -24.20 14.99 -8.80
CA LEU A 20 -24.74 14.56 -7.53
C LEU A 20 -26.21 14.28 -7.85
N PRO A 21 -26.73 13.08 -7.51
CA PRO A 21 -28.15 12.84 -7.67
C PRO A 21 -28.89 13.97 -6.97
N GLU A 22 -29.71 14.69 -7.73
CA GLU A 22 -30.56 15.76 -7.20
C GLU A 22 -31.43 15.08 -6.14
N ILE A 23 -31.15 15.35 -4.86
CA ILE A 23 -31.91 14.79 -3.76
C ILE A 23 -33.31 15.40 -3.87
N PRO A 24 -34.38 14.61 -4.07
CA PRO A 24 -35.72 15.17 -4.12
C PRO A 24 -36.02 15.89 -2.80
N GLU A 25 -36.34 17.18 -2.85
CA GLU A 25 -36.88 17.91 -1.69
C GLU A 25 -38.36 17.58 -1.50
N ASP A 26 -38.63 16.32 -1.14
CA ASP A 26 -39.98 15.80 -0.91
C ASP A 26 -40.28 15.56 0.58
N GLY A 27 -39.33 15.87 1.46
CA GLY A 27 -39.45 15.70 2.91
C GLY A 27 -39.34 14.25 3.39
N LEU A 28 -39.16 13.27 2.49
CA LEU A 28 -39.02 11.88 2.87
C LEU A 28 -37.67 11.64 3.56
N GLN A 29 -37.68 10.78 4.59
CA GLN A 29 -36.47 10.24 5.19
C GLN A 29 -35.95 9.17 4.25
N ARG A 30 -34.80 9.43 3.61
CA ARG A 30 -34.36 8.68 2.43
C ARG A 30 -32.91 8.25 2.55
N ILE A 31 -32.63 6.98 2.30
CA ILE A 31 -31.29 6.49 1.98
C ILE A 31 -31.12 6.59 0.46
N VAL A 32 -30.34 7.59 0.04
CA VAL A 32 -30.19 8.00 -1.37
C VAL A 32 -29.22 7.08 -2.09
N SER A 33 -28.03 6.87 -1.51
CA SER A 33 -26.99 6.06 -2.12
C SER A 33 -26.11 5.38 -1.07
N VAL A 34 -25.53 4.25 -1.44
CA VAL A 34 -24.56 3.50 -0.63
C VAL A 34 -23.38 3.19 -1.54
N TYR A 35 -22.15 3.40 -1.09
CA TYR A 35 -20.96 3.05 -1.87
C TYR A 35 -19.71 2.92 -1.00
N PHE A 36 -18.75 2.13 -1.48
CA PHE A 36 -17.41 2.11 -0.92
C PHE A 36 -16.55 3.22 -1.54
N ALA A 37 -15.65 3.80 -0.76
CA ALA A 37 -14.83 4.93 -1.18
C ALA A 37 -13.44 4.93 -0.54
N LYS A 38 -12.51 5.62 -1.23
CA LYS A 38 -11.24 6.10 -0.67
C LYS A 38 -11.42 7.52 -0.15
N LYS A 39 -10.86 7.81 1.02
CA LYS A 39 -10.75 9.17 1.53
C LYS A 39 -9.72 9.93 0.68
N VAL A 40 -10.05 11.15 0.30
CA VAL A 40 -9.13 12.10 -0.34
C VAL A 40 -9.11 13.35 0.50
N VAL A 41 -7.90 13.86 0.77
CA VAL A 41 -7.70 15.09 1.53
C VAL A 41 -7.01 16.10 0.62
N THR A 42 -7.53 17.32 0.60
CA THR A 42 -7.05 18.42 -0.24
C THR A 42 -6.90 19.69 0.60
N GLN A 43 -6.47 20.79 -0.03
CA GLN A 43 -6.30 22.09 0.62
C GLN A 43 -5.35 22.03 1.82
N ASN A 44 -4.21 21.36 1.68
CA ASN A 44 -3.21 21.19 2.74
C ASN A 44 -3.79 20.59 4.02
N GLY A 45 -4.62 19.55 3.88
CA GLY A 45 -5.18 18.83 5.02
C GLY A 45 -6.56 19.30 5.48
N THR A 46 -7.11 20.41 4.97
CA THR A 46 -8.31 21.02 5.56
C THR A 46 -9.63 20.64 4.89
N SER A 47 -9.61 19.90 3.79
CA SER A 47 -10.84 19.49 3.10
C SER A 47 -10.82 18.01 2.76
N VAL A 48 -11.87 17.29 3.12
CA VAL A 48 -12.03 15.85 2.84
C VAL A 48 -13.09 15.59 1.78
N THR A 49 -12.86 14.64 0.89
CA THR A 49 -13.86 14.09 -0.04
C THR A 49 -13.71 12.58 -0.13
N PHE A 50 -14.65 11.93 -0.82
CA PHE A 50 -14.69 10.48 -0.98
C PHE A 50 -14.76 10.11 -2.45
N ASN A 51 -13.76 9.38 -2.93
CA ASN A 51 -13.72 8.86 -4.29
C ASN A 51 -14.31 7.45 -4.31
N ARG A 52 -15.41 7.28 -5.07
CA ARG A 52 -16.11 6.00 -5.15
C ARG A 52 -15.23 4.90 -5.78
N ILE A 53 -15.33 3.71 -5.21
CA ILE A 53 -14.69 2.49 -5.69
C ILE A 53 -15.81 1.61 -6.25
N ASP A 54 -16.20 1.82 -7.50
CA ASP A 54 -17.32 1.06 -8.10
C ASP A 54 -17.27 1.00 -9.63
N SER A 55 -18.12 0.12 -10.19
CA SER A 55 -18.27 -0.11 -11.63
C SER A 55 -18.71 1.10 -12.45
N LEU A 56 -19.46 2.03 -11.85
CA LEU A 56 -20.04 3.17 -12.56
C LEU A 56 -19.03 4.30 -12.75
N ASN A 57 -18.22 4.54 -11.71
CA ASN A 57 -17.25 5.63 -11.69
C ASN A 57 -15.89 5.21 -12.25
N ASN A 58 -15.65 3.90 -12.40
CA ASN A 58 -14.37 3.36 -12.86
C ASN A 58 -14.57 2.17 -13.83
N PRO A 59 -15.23 2.37 -14.99
CA PRO A 59 -15.63 1.27 -15.88
C PRO A 59 -14.45 0.50 -16.52
N GLN A 60 -13.23 1.06 -16.48
CA GLN A 60 -12.02 0.43 -17.01
C GLN A 60 -11.26 -0.36 -15.91
N MET A 61 -11.80 -1.52 -15.50
CA MET A 61 -11.17 -2.61 -14.73
C MET A 61 -10.32 -2.31 -13.47
N ASN A 62 -10.22 -1.07 -12.97
CA ASN A 62 -9.29 -0.68 -11.87
C ASN A 62 -9.99 -0.28 -10.56
N TYR A 63 -11.21 -0.75 -10.28
CA TYR A 63 -11.90 -0.44 -9.02
C TYR A 63 -11.89 -1.58 -8.01
N ASP A 64 -11.06 -2.59 -8.20
CA ASP A 64 -10.92 -3.63 -7.20
C ASP A 64 -10.33 -3.02 -5.91
N ALA A 65 -10.96 -3.31 -4.78
CA ALA A 65 -10.35 -3.13 -3.48
C ALA A 65 -9.61 -4.40 -3.05
N PHE A 66 -8.74 -4.29 -2.07
CA PHE A 66 -7.86 -5.39 -1.67
C PHE A 66 -8.28 -5.97 -0.32
N LEU A 67 -8.24 -7.29 -0.19
CA LEU A 67 -8.50 -7.96 1.08
C LEU A 67 -7.50 -7.46 2.16
N GLY A 68 -8.04 -6.86 3.23
CA GLY A 68 -7.28 -6.20 4.30
C GLY A 68 -7.07 -4.70 4.14
N GLN A 69 -7.44 -4.11 2.99
CA GLN A 69 -7.36 -2.66 2.78
C GLN A 69 -8.33 -1.92 3.71
N THR A 70 -7.92 -0.74 4.17
CA THR A 70 -8.80 0.21 4.86
C THR A 70 -9.61 1.01 3.83
N ILE A 71 -10.93 1.00 3.94
CA ILE A 71 -11.84 1.73 3.06
C ILE A 71 -12.96 2.40 3.88
N TYR A 72 -13.77 3.22 3.21
CA TYR A 72 -14.93 3.86 3.80
C TYR A 72 -16.20 3.36 3.12
N LEU A 73 -17.21 2.99 3.91
CA LEU A 73 -18.58 2.81 3.44
C LEU A 73 -19.33 4.12 3.71
N ILE A 74 -19.85 4.72 2.65
CA ILE A 74 -20.58 5.98 2.68
C ILE A 74 -22.04 5.70 2.38
N ILE A 75 -22.92 6.19 3.25
CA ILE A 75 -24.37 6.13 3.07
C ILE A 75 -24.88 7.56 3.00
N GLU A 76 -25.29 7.99 1.81
CA GLU A 76 -25.86 9.32 1.57
C GLU A 76 -27.35 9.29 1.86
N THR A 77 -27.82 10.30 2.58
CA THR A 77 -29.21 10.37 3.06
C THR A 77 -29.84 11.72 2.78
N SER A 78 -31.16 11.82 2.98
CA SER A 78 -31.93 13.06 2.99
C SER A 78 -32.88 13.05 4.18
N ASN A 79 -32.99 14.17 4.90
CA ASN A 79 -33.87 14.33 6.07
C ASN A 79 -33.62 13.34 7.22
N MET A 80 -32.38 12.84 7.35
CA MET A 80 -32.02 11.80 8.34
C MET A 80 -30.89 12.20 9.31
N ARG A 81 -30.55 13.50 9.42
CA ARG A 81 -29.49 13.97 10.34
C ARG A 81 -29.72 13.47 11.76
N ALA A 82 -28.63 13.06 12.41
CA ALA A 82 -28.61 12.46 13.75
C ALA A 82 -29.36 11.13 13.91
N LEU A 83 -29.94 10.56 12.85
CA LEU A 83 -30.44 9.19 12.87
C LEU A 83 -29.32 8.18 12.68
N GLU A 84 -29.53 6.97 13.17
CA GLU A 84 -28.59 5.86 13.03
C GLU A 84 -29.02 4.93 11.88
N ILE A 85 -28.04 4.51 11.09
CA ILE A 85 -28.21 3.57 9.98
C ILE A 85 -27.44 2.31 10.30
N ASP A 86 -28.10 1.17 10.13
CA ASP A 86 -27.50 -0.15 10.19
C ASP A 86 -27.10 -0.60 8.77
N ALA A 87 -25.88 -1.13 8.63
CA ALA A 87 -25.39 -1.73 7.41
C ALA A 87 -24.81 -3.12 7.65
N ILE A 88 -25.11 -4.04 6.74
CA ILE A 88 -24.57 -5.40 6.69
C ILE A 88 -23.90 -5.58 5.34
N ILE A 89 -22.64 -6.04 5.34
CA ILE A 89 -21.90 -6.37 4.12
C ILE A 89 -21.93 -7.88 3.94
N LYS A 90 -22.28 -8.36 2.75
CA LYS A 90 -22.33 -9.79 2.44
C LYS A 90 -21.69 -10.09 1.08
N PRO A 91 -21.19 -11.31 0.85
CA PRO A 91 -20.81 -11.74 -0.49
C PRO A 91 -22.02 -11.72 -1.42
N SER A 92 -21.79 -11.37 -2.69
CA SER A 92 -22.73 -11.71 -3.75
C SER A 92 -22.78 -13.25 -3.93
N THR A 93 -23.60 -13.74 -4.86
CA THR A 93 -23.81 -15.19 -5.09
C THR A 93 -22.55 -16.01 -5.40
N ASP A 94 -21.44 -15.35 -5.75
CA ASP A 94 -20.12 -15.96 -5.94
C ASP A 94 -19.27 -15.68 -4.68
N THR A 95 -19.25 -16.66 -3.76
CA THR A 95 -18.99 -16.35 -2.36
C THR A 95 -17.51 -16.44 -1.97
N ILE A 96 -17.01 -15.38 -1.33
CA ILE A 96 -15.69 -15.36 -0.68
C ILE A 96 -15.63 -16.28 0.56
N THR A 97 -16.77 -16.58 1.18
CA THR A 97 -16.85 -17.38 2.42
C THR A 97 -17.38 -18.80 2.19
N GLY A 98 -17.84 -19.13 0.99
CA GLY A 98 -18.64 -20.35 0.75
C GLY A 98 -20.14 -20.18 1.04
N SER A 99 -20.60 -19.03 1.56
CA SER A 99 -22.01 -18.67 1.78
C SER A 99 -22.28 -17.19 1.46
N THR A 100 -23.55 -16.77 1.48
CA THR A 100 -23.95 -15.35 1.31
C THR A 100 -24.26 -14.69 2.66
N ASP A 101 -23.75 -15.26 3.75
CA ASP A 101 -23.95 -14.72 5.10
C ASP A 101 -23.16 -13.42 5.28
N SER A 102 -23.59 -12.62 6.25
CA SER A 102 -22.94 -11.38 6.65
C SER A 102 -21.45 -11.60 6.95
N LEU A 103 -20.61 -10.72 6.42
CA LEU A 103 -19.19 -10.69 6.72
C LEU A 103 -18.97 -10.05 8.08
N ASN A 104 -18.17 -10.71 8.92
CA ASN A 104 -17.62 -10.11 10.13
C ASN A 104 -16.35 -9.36 9.75
N LEU A 105 -16.38 -8.02 9.81
CA LEU A 105 -15.29 -7.15 9.33
C LEU A 105 -14.75 -6.29 10.46
N MET A 106 -13.49 -5.88 10.34
CA MET A 106 -12.84 -4.96 11.27
C MET A 106 -13.37 -3.53 11.07
N LYS A 107 -14.28 -3.07 11.93
CA LYS A 107 -14.84 -1.71 11.97
C LYS A 107 -13.98 -0.81 12.85
N PHE A 108 -13.73 0.42 12.39
CA PHE A 108 -13.05 1.42 13.22
C PHE A 108 -13.94 1.84 14.40
N ASN A 109 -13.37 1.82 15.61
CA ASN A 109 -14.00 2.28 16.83
C ASN A 109 -13.23 3.52 17.35
N PRO A 110 -13.78 4.73 17.22
CA PRO A 110 -13.12 5.97 17.64
C PRO A 110 -12.95 6.10 19.16
N GLU A 111 -13.67 5.32 19.95
CA GLU A 111 -13.60 5.34 21.42
C GLU A 111 -12.57 4.34 21.98
N ALA A 112 -12.02 3.48 21.13
CA ALA A 112 -11.08 2.46 21.55
C ALA A 112 -9.71 3.06 21.92
N GLN A 113 -8.95 2.31 22.72
CA GLN A 113 -7.60 2.71 23.11
C GLN A 113 -6.64 2.63 21.92
N ALA A 114 -5.59 3.44 21.94
CA ALA A 114 -4.56 3.44 20.90
C ALA A 114 -3.98 2.03 20.68
N GLY A 115 -3.98 1.57 19.43
CA GLY A 115 -3.58 0.20 19.04
C GLY A 115 -4.70 -0.85 19.11
N SER A 116 -5.93 -0.46 19.43
CA SER A 116 -7.13 -1.32 19.46
C SER A 116 -8.33 -0.71 18.73
N GLU A 117 -8.08 0.22 17.82
CA GLU A 117 -9.09 1.04 17.13
C GLU A 117 -9.94 0.27 16.12
N TYR A 118 -9.77 -1.04 16.00
CA TYR A 118 -10.62 -1.88 15.15
C TYR A 118 -11.21 -3.04 15.93
N GLU A 119 -12.51 -3.24 15.77
CA GLU A 119 -13.28 -4.33 16.36
C GLU A 119 -14.02 -5.12 15.27
N ALA A 120 -14.22 -6.41 15.50
CA ALA A 120 -14.96 -7.25 14.58
C ALA A 120 -16.47 -7.01 14.73
N SER A 121 -17.15 -6.63 13.65
CA SER A 121 -18.61 -6.58 13.62
C SER A 121 -19.19 -7.05 12.29
N ALA A 122 -20.33 -7.75 12.37
CA ALA A 122 -21.18 -8.07 11.22
C ALA A 122 -22.28 -7.01 10.98
N LEU A 123 -22.63 -6.24 12.01
CA LEU A 123 -23.60 -5.14 11.94
C LEU A 123 -22.87 -3.82 12.14
N LEU A 124 -22.86 -3.00 11.11
CA LEU A 124 -22.15 -1.72 11.10
C LEU A 124 -23.15 -0.59 11.30
N THR A 125 -23.23 -0.05 12.51
CA THR A 125 -24.06 1.11 12.83
C THR A 125 -23.26 2.40 12.78
N ALA A 126 -23.82 3.44 12.15
CA ALA A 126 -23.27 4.79 12.13
C ALA A 126 -24.37 5.87 12.17
N THR A 127 -24.08 6.97 12.83
CA THR A 127 -24.97 8.14 12.92
C THR A 127 -24.76 9.08 11.73
N VAL A 128 -25.84 9.51 11.09
CA VAL A 128 -25.81 10.49 9.99
C VAL A 128 -25.33 11.84 10.52
N GLY A 129 -24.27 12.38 9.90
CA GLY A 129 -23.65 13.64 10.31
C GLY A 129 -22.62 13.49 11.44
N ASN A 130 -22.33 12.27 11.90
CA ASN A 130 -21.16 12.02 12.75
C ASN A 130 -19.92 11.79 11.88
N PHE A 131 -18.79 12.38 12.28
CA PHE A 131 -17.55 12.37 11.50
C PHE A 131 -16.41 11.62 12.20
N ASP A 132 -16.67 10.85 13.27
CA ASP A 132 -15.62 10.23 14.08
C ASP A 132 -14.80 9.18 13.32
N ALA A 133 -15.38 8.59 12.26
CA ALA A 133 -14.65 7.76 11.31
C ALA A 133 -13.47 8.48 10.63
N LEU A 134 -13.42 9.81 10.70
CA LEU A 134 -12.38 10.69 10.15
C LEU A 134 -11.43 11.24 11.22
N ASN A 135 -11.51 10.75 12.46
CA ASN A 135 -10.60 11.16 13.52
C ASN A 135 -9.16 10.74 13.19
N ASP A 136 -8.23 11.63 13.54
CA ASP A 136 -6.83 11.29 13.69
C ASP A 136 -6.60 10.46 14.97
N ARG A 137 -5.35 10.07 15.23
CA ARG A 137 -4.99 9.28 16.43
C ARG A 137 -5.26 10.00 17.76
N ASP A 138 -5.45 11.32 17.73
CA ASP A 138 -5.73 12.13 18.90
C ASP A 138 -7.26 12.30 19.08
N GLY A 139 -8.06 11.61 18.27
CA GLY A 139 -9.52 11.63 18.34
C GLY A 139 -10.15 12.87 17.72
N SER A 140 -9.46 13.56 16.79
CA SER A 140 -9.93 14.82 16.21
C SER A 140 -10.11 14.79 14.70
N HIS A 141 -11.17 15.43 14.24
CA HIS A 141 -11.41 15.78 12.83
C HIS A 141 -11.59 17.30 12.62
N ALA A 142 -11.31 18.12 13.64
CA ALA A 142 -11.68 19.54 13.68
C ALA A 142 -10.96 20.42 12.65
N HIS A 143 -9.88 19.91 12.06
CA HIS A 143 -9.15 20.61 11.01
C HIS A 143 -9.85 20.56 9.64
N TYR A 144 -10.82 19.66 9.44
CA TYR A 144 -11.62 19.65 8.23
C TYR A 144 -12.69 20.74 8.26
N THR A 145 -12.67 21.64 7.28
CA THR A 145 -13.57 22.81 7.24
C THR A 145 -14.86 22.56 6.45
N ASN A 146 -14.97 21.42 5.76
CA ASN A 146 -16.05 21.14 4.82
C ASN A 146 -17.03 20.04 5.28
N LEU A 147 -16.90 19.53 6.50
CA LEU A 147 -17.71 18.42 7.03
C LEU A 147 -19.20 18.75 7.05
N GLU A 148 -19.58 19.84 7.72
CA GLU A 148 -20.98 20.27 7.84
C GLU A 148 -21.63 20.60 6.49
N THR A 149 -20.86 21.17 5.56
CA THR A 149 -21.39 21.60 4.26
C THR A 149 -21.54 20.43 3.29
N ASN A 150 -20.62 19.46 3.29
CA ASN A 150 -20.54 18.44 2.24
C ASN A 150 -20.90 17.03 2.72
N HIS A 151 -20.95 16.81 4.04
CA HIS A 151 -21.01 15.47 4.64
C HIS A 151 -22.03 15.33 5.77
N ALA A 152 -22.71 16.39 6.20
CA ALA A 152 -23.69 16.33 7.30
C ALA A 152 -24.87 15.38 7.04
N ASP A 153 -25.18 15.08 5.79
CA ASP A 153 -26.26 14.16 5.40
C ASP A 153 -25.71 12.76 5.04
N LYS A 154 -24.55 12.39 5.59
CA LYS A 154 -23.89 11.09 5.35
C LYS A 154 -23.67 10.35 6.67
N ALA A 155 -23.93 9.05 6.67
CA ALA A 155 -23.32 8.14 7.64
C ALA A 155 -22.02 7.60 7.04
N ILE A 156 -20.93 7.68 7.82
CA ILE A 156 -19.57 7.34 7.38
C ILE A 156 -19.04 6.21 8.26
N ILE A 157 -18.68 5.08 7.66
CA ILE A 157 -18.10 3.94 8.36
C ILE A 157 -16.71 3.68 7.79
N LYS A 158 -15.68 3.70 8.64
CA LYS A 158 -14.32 3.28 8.30
C LYS A 158 -14.13 1.81 8.68
N LEU A 159 -13.62 0.99 7.77
CA LEU A 159 -13.43 -0.45 8.01
C LEU A 159 -12.21 -0.99 7.27
N GLN A 160 -11.69 -2.12 7.74
CA GLN A 160 -10.74 -2.95 6.99
C GLN A 160 -11.47 -4.15 6.40
N LEU A 161 -11.18 -4.46 5.14
CA LEU A 161 -11.75 -5.60 4.40
C LEU A 161 -11.16 -6.94 4.85
N ARG A 162 -11.24 -7.26 6.14
CA ARG A 162 -10.73 -8.50 6.73
C ARG A 162 -11.50 -8.87 7.99
N PRO A 163 -11.56 -10.16 8.35
CA PRO A 163 -12.03 -10.60 9.66
C PRO A 163 -10.92 -10.41 10.72
N ASN A 164 -11.29 -10.64 11.98
CA ASN A 164 -10.40 -10.64 13.15
C ASN A 164 -9.83 -12.02 13.52
N ILE A 165 -9.94 -12.99 12.61
CA ILE A 165 -9.44 -14.35 12.83
C ILE A 165 -8.62 -14.76 11.61
N ARG A 166 -7.35 -15.08 11.84
CA ARG A 166 -6.41 -15.50 10.79
C ARG A 166 -6.92 -16.64 9.94
N ALA A 167 -7.44 -17.69 10.56
CA ALA A 167 -7.95 -18.86 9.84
C ALA A 167 -9.11 -18.49 8.89
N THR A 168 -9.98 -17.56 9.30
CA THR A 168 -11.07 -17.04 8.48
C THR A 168 -10.53 -16.22 7.31
N PHE A 169 -9.56 -15.33 7.55
CA PHE A 169 -8.88 -14.57 6.49
C PHE A 169 -8.23 -15.50 5.46
N ASP A 170 -7.53 -16.55 5.90
CA ASP A 170 -6.87 -17.52 5.01
C ASP A 170 -7.88 -18.28 4.15
N THR A 171 -9.06 -18.60 4.70
CA THR A 171 -10.15 -19.21 3.93
C THR A 171 -10.68 -18.24 2.86
N TRP A 172 -10.91 -16.98 3.23
CA TRP A 172 -11.36 -15.95 2.28
C TRP A 172 -10.33 -15.75 1.16
N ALA A 173 -9.05 -15.63 1.51
CA ALA A 173 -7.95 -15.48 0.57
C ALA A 173 -7.80 -16.68 -0.36
N THR A 174 -8.00 -17.90 0.15
CA THR A 174 -7.99 -19.14 -0.66
C THR A 174 -9.14 -19.17 -1.66
N ASN A 175 -10.36 -18.82 -1.22
CA ASN A 175 -11.55 -18.80 -2.06
C ASN A 175 -11.51 -17.72 -3.15
N LEU A 176 -10.90 -16.57 -2.84
CA LEU A 176 -10.63 -15.53 -3.84
C LEU A 176 -9.60 -16.01 -4.87
N GLY A 177 -8.50 -16.61 -4.42
CA GLY A 177 -7.41 -17.04 -5.30
C GLY A 177 -6.90 -15.87 -6.15
N THR A 178 -6.94 -16.02 -7.48
CA THR A 178 -6.60 -14.95 -8.43
C THR A 178 -7.83 -14.22 -9.01
N THR A 179 -9.04 -14.57 -8.56
CA THR A 179 -10.30 -14.00 -9.03
C THR A 179 -10.74 -12.81 -8.18
N SER A 180 -11.65 -11.99 -8.70
CA SER A 180 -12.38 -11.00 -7.92
C SER A 180 -13.75 -11.54 -7.50
N ARG A 181 -14.25 -11.09 -6.35
CA ARG A 181 -15.61 -11.38 -5.87
C ARG A 181 -16.32 -10.07 -5.54
N SER A 182 -17.63 -10.05 -5.74
CA SER A 182 -18.43 -8.85 -5.47
C SER A 182 -19.03 -8.89 -4.08
N LEU A 183 -19.21 -7.72 -3.47
CA LEU A 183 -19.93 -7.57 -2.21
C LEU A 183 -21.18 -6.73 -2.43
N GLU A 184 -22.18 -7.01 -1.61
CA GLU A 184 -23.44 -6.27 -1.54
C GLU A 184 -23.59 -5.67 -0.15
N VAL A 185 -24.35 -4.58 -0.05
CA VAL A 185 -24.63 -3.93 1.23
C VAL A 185 -26.13 -3.89 1.46
N VAL A 186 -26.58 -4.43 2.58
CA VAL A 186 -27.96 -4.34 3.04
C VAL A 186 -28.03 -3.22 4.07
N VAL A 187 -28.91 -2.25 3.88
CA VAL A 187 -29.04 -1.08 4.76
C VAL A 187 -30.47 -0.88 5.21
N GLU A 188 -30.63 -0.42 6.45
CA GLU A 188 -31.90 0.02 7.02
C GLU A 188 -31.67 1.03 8.14
N ARG A 189 -32.75 1.67 8.59
CA ARG A 189 -32.71 2.48 9.81
C ARG A 189 -32.50 1.60 11.04
N HIS A 190 -31.72 2.09 11.98
CA HIS A 190 -31.49 1.41 13.26
C HIS A 190 -32.78 1.23 14.07
N ASP A 191 -33.62 2.27 14.12
CA ASP A 191 -34.90 2.30 14.84
C ASP A 191 -36.03 1.50 14.16
N LYS A 192 -35.74 0.87 13.01
CA LYS A 192 -36.66 0.06 12.19
C LYS A 192 -37.92 0.80 11.74
N GLN A 193 -37.92 2.13 11.75
CA GLN A 193 -38.99 2.93 11.15
C GLN A 193 -38.87 2.93 9.62
N ALA A 194 -39.97 3.31 8.96
CA ALA A 194 -40.01 3.35 7.51
C ALA A 194 -39.02 4.40 6.93
N CYS A 195 -38.47 4.12 5.75
CA CYS A 195 -37.72 5.10 4.96
C CYS A 195 -37.81 4.79 3.47
N ALA A 196 -37.53 5.80 2.64
CA ALA A 196 -37.44 5.66 1.20
C ALA A 196 -36.02 5.23 0.79
N TYR A 197 -35.92 4.51 -0.33
CA TYR A 197 -34.64 4.03 -0.85
C TYR A 197 -34.42 4.51 -2.27
N ARG A 198 -33.22 4.97 -2.60
CA ARG A 198 -32.88 5.54 -3.93
C ARG A 198 -33.87 6.65 -4.29
N ASN A 199 -34.59 6.51 -5.40
CA ASN A 199 -35.56 7.47 -5.94
C ASN A 199 -37.02 7.01 -5.75
N THR A 200 -37.31 6.08 -4.82
CA THR A 200 -38.71 5.69 -4.55
C THR A 200 -39.50 6.87 -3.99
N THR A 201 -40.81 6.88 -4.20
CA THR A 201 -41.72 7.95 -3.73
C THR A 201 -42.44 7.60 -2.43
N GLU A 202 -42.09 6.47 -1.80
CA GLU A 202 -42.75 5.94 -0.62
C GLU A 202 -41.71 5.47 0.40
N GLU A 203 -42.02 5.67 1.69
CA GLU A 203 -41.28 5.10 2.80
C GLU A 203 -41.83 3.71 3.11
N ILE A 204 -40.95 2.72 3.21
CA ILE A 204 -41.30 1.33 3.51
C ILE A 204 -40.55 0.84 4.74
N TYR A 205 -41.12 -0.15 5.42
CA TYR A 205 -40.46 -0.85 6.53
C TYR A 205 -39.49 -1.91 5.99
N GLY A 206 -38.38 -2.09 6.70
CA GLY A 206 -37.37 -3.12 6.40
C GLY A 206 -36.20 -2.59 5.59
N ALA A 207 -35.30 -3.50 5.24
CA ALA A 207 -34.01 -3.20 4.63
C ALA A 207 -34.01 -3.34 3.10
N GLU A 208 -33.11 -2.61 2.44
CA GLU A 208 -32.85 -2.74 1.00
C GLU A 208 -31.40 -3.10 0.71
N THR A 209 -31.18 -3.78 -0.42
CA THR A 209 -29.85 -4.20 -0.87
C THR A 209 -29.32 -3.24 -1.94
N PHE A 210 -28.07 -2.81 -1.81
CA PHE A 210 -27.33 -1.96 -2.75
C PHE A 210 -26.10 -2.69 -3.31
N LEU A 211 -25.55 -2.18 -4.42
CA LEU A 211 -24.33 -2.67 -5.09
C LEU A 211 -24.44 -4.09 -5.69
N ASN A 212 -25.65 -4.61 -5.83
CA ASN A 212 -25.92 -5.97 -6.34
C ASN A 212 -25.82 -6.09 -7.87
N SER A 213 -25.68 -4.97 -8.59
CA SER A 213 -25.54 -4.96 -10.06
C SER A 213 -24.55 -3.89 -10.53
N ASP A 214 -24.01 -4.06 -11.75
CA ASP A 214 -23.11 -3.05 -12.34
C ASP A 214 -23.83 -1.71 -12.58
N ALA A 215 -25.16 -1.74 -12.78
CA ALA A 215 -25.99 -0.54 -12.92
C ALA A 215 -26.15 0.25 -11.60
N GLU A 216 -25.84 -0.37 -10.47
CA GLU A 216 -25.87 0.24 -9.14
C GLU A 216 -24.48 0.57 -8.58
N GLY A 217 -23.41 0.40 -9.37
CA GLY A 217 -22.05 0.63 -8.89
C GLY A 217 -21.51 -0.58 -8.12
N ARG A 218 -21.48 -1.75 -8.76
CA ARG A 218 -20.91 -2.97 -8.18
C ARG A 218 -19.54 -2.72 -7.56
N PHE A 219 -19.30 -3.29 -6.38
CA PHE A 219 -18.01 -3.28 -5.68
C PHE A 219 -17.36 -4.67 -5.73
N ARG A 220 -16.03 -4.70 -5.87
CA ARG A 220 -15.26 -5.94 -5.97
C ARG A 220 -14.05 -5.92 -5.06
N ILE A 221 -13.68 -7.11 -4.60
CA ILE A 221 -12.47 -7.36 -3.83
C ILE A 221 -11.59 -8.40 -4.50
N VAL A 222 -10.28 -8.23 -4.38
CA VAL A 222 -9.25 -9.17 -4.86
C VAL A 222 -8.24 -9.52 -3.78
N ASN A 223 -7.54 -10.62 -4.01
CA ASN A 223 -6.52 -11.15 -3.11
C ASN A 223 -5.14 -10.57 -3.41
N ARG A 224 -4.52 -9.88 -2.45
CA ARG A 224 -3.14 -9.36 -2.55
C ARG A 224 -2.43 -9.44 -1.20
N VAL A 225 -1.10 -9.41 -1.22
CA VAL A 225 -0.33 -8.92 -0.06
C VAL A 225 -0.40 -7.39 -0.08
N ILE A 226 -0.78 -6.77 1.02
CA ILE A 226 -0.86 -5.31 1.11
C ILE A 226 0.28 -4.81 1.98
N PHE A 227 1.01 -3.83 1.49
CA PHE A 227 1.92 -3.02 2.27
C PHE A 227 1.37 -1.62 2.42
N THR A 228 1.31 -1.15 3.66
CA THR A 228 0.92 0.21 4.02
C THR A 228 2.14 0.92 4.57
N ILE A 229 2.45 2.10 4.02
CA ILE A 229 3.63 2.90 4.32
C ILE A 229 3.14 4.28 4.73
N TYR A 230 3.50 4.74 5.92
CA TYR A 230 3.10 6.05 6.43
C TYR A 230 4.26 7.05 6.37
N HIS A 231 3.94 8.29 6.04
CA HIS A 231 4.82 9.43 6.31
C HIS A 231 5.12 9.54 7.81
N ALA A 232 6.29 10.10 8.15
CA ALA A 232 6.73 10.29 9.53
C ALA A 232 5.72 11.10 10.37
N ASP A 233 5.14 12.13 9.75
CA ASP A 233 4.25 13.09 10.41
C ASP A 233 2.76 12.75 10.27
N ASN A 234 2.41 11.60 9.68
CA ASN A 234 1.01 11.21 9.52
C ASN A 234 0.38 10.94 10.91
N THR A 235 -0.58 11.77 11.31
CA THR A 235 -1.30 11.68 12.60
C THR A 235 -2.43 10.65 12.59
N TYR A 236 -2.78 10.09 11.44
CA TYR A 236 -3.77 9.02 11.29
C TYR A 236 -3.17 7.63 11.36
N ASN A 237 -1.84 7.54 11.34
CA ASN A 237 -1.11 6.31 11.58
C ASN A 237 -1.38 5.83 13.02
N ILE A 238 -2.05 4.69 13.12
CA ILE A 238 -2.41 4.00 14.36
C ILE A 238 -1.59 2.72 14.61
N LEU A 239 -0.51 2.51 13.85
CA LEU A 239 0.39 1.37 14.07
C LEU A 239 1.02 1.40 15.46
N GLU A 240 1.44 0.25 15.96
CA GLU A 240 2.07 0.11 17.28
C GLU A 240 3.35 0.93 17.41
N LEU A 241 3.69 1.29 18.65
CA LEU A 241 4.97 1.88 18.97
C LEU A 241 6.07 0.80 18.99
N ASN A 242 7.21 1.08 18.37
CA ASN A 242 8.46 0.35 18.54
C ASN A 242 9.50 1.30 19.17
N ALA A 243 10.00 0.95 20.35
CA ALA A 243 10.97 1.74 21.11
C ALA A 243 10.57 3.23 21.28
N GLY A 244 9.28 3.50 21.47
CA GLY A 244 8.72 4.85 21.65
C GLY A 244 8.41 5.59 20.35
N ASN A 245 8.80 5.06 19.18
CA ASN A 245 8.47 5.62 17.88
C ASN A 245 7.36 4.82 17.22
N ARG A 246 6.42 5.48 16.56
CA ARG A 246 5.37 4.76 15.84
C ARG A 246 5.96 4.05 14.62
N ARG A 247 5.60 2.77 14.44
CA ARG A 247 5.94 2.02 13.22
C ARG A 247 5.36 2.75 12.02
N ARG A 248 6.07 2.69 10.89
CA ARG A 248 5.69 3.36 9.64
C ARG A 248 5.35 2.39 8.52
N LEU A 249 5.57 1.10 8.75
CA LEU A 249 5.35 0.04 7.78
C LEU A 249 4.38 -0.98 8.38
N ALA A 250 3.39 -1.38 7.59
CA ALA A 250 2.51 -2.48 7.94
C ALA A 250 2.30 -3.42 6.75
N LYS A 251 2.02 -4.69 7.06
CA LYS A 251 1.74 -5.74 6.08
C LYS A 251 0.49 -6.49 6.48
N VAL A 252 -0.42 -6.68 5.54
CA VAL A 252 -1.45 -7.73 5.63
C VAL A 252 -0.94 -8.96 4.91
N GLU A 253 -0.64 -10.00 5.67
CA GLU A 253 -0.02 -11.21 5.16
C GLU A 253 -1.01 -12.13 4.45
N ASN A 254 -0.63 -12.61 3.27
CA ASN A 254 -1.49 -13.41 2.44
C ASN A 254 -0.69 -14.47 1.66
N ASN A 255 -0.74 -15.70 2.14
CA ASN A 255 0.11 -16.78 1.63
C ASN A 255 -0.37 -17.35 0.28
N THR A 256 -1.59 -17.02 -0.14
CA THR A 256 -2.16 -17.46 -1.44
C THR A 256 -2.05 -16.38 -2.51
N ALA A 257 -1.64 -15.16 -2.15
CA ALA A 257 -1.49 -14.07 -3.10
C ALA A 257 -0.24 -14.23 -3.97
N THR A 258 -0.38 -13.92 -5.25
CA THR A 258 0.71 -13.93 -6.25
C THR A 258 1.28 -12.54 -6.52
N GLN A 259 0.71 -11.52 -5.89
CA GLN A 259 1.08 -10.12 -6.07
C GLN A 259 1.06 -9.37 -4.74
N ALA A 260 1.93 -8.38 -4.62
CA ALA A 260 1.95 -7.40 -3.54
C ALA A 260 1.64 -6.01 -4.07
N THR A 261 0.81 -5.26 -3.34
CA THR A 261 0.46 -3.88 -3.65
C THR A 261 0.91 -2.96 -2.52
N TYR A 262 1.48 -1.82 -2.87
CA TYR A 262 2.10 -0.87 -1.95
C TYR A 262 1.30 0.44 -1.93
N PHE A 263 0.85 0.85 -0.75
CA PHE A 263 0.17 2.11 -0.52
C PHE A 263 1.02 3.00 0.37
N TYR A 264 1.19 4.24 -0.05
CA TYR A 264 1.80 5.28 0.76
C TYR A 264 0.72 6.25 1.25
N TYR A 265 0.77 6.61 2.53
CA TYR A 265 -0.11 7.59 3.16
C TYR A 265 0.72 8.78 3.57
N ASN A 266 0.46 9.94 2.97
CA ASN A 266 1.20 11.17 3.24
C ASN A 266 0.86 11.76 4.63
N GLU A 267 1.42 12.91 4.98
CA GLU A 267 1.18 13.61 6.24
C GLU A 267 -0.30 13.96 6.50
N HIS A 268 -1.11 14.06 5.45
CA HIS A 268 -2.55 14.35 5.51
C HIS A 268 -3.42 13.10 5.34
N ASP A 269 -2.82 11.91 5.39
CA ASP A 269 -3.51 10.63 5.24
C ASP A 269 -4.22 10.45 3.90
N VAL A 270 -3.64 11.04 2.84
CA VAL A 270 -4.02 10.76 1.46
C VAL A 270 -3.35 9.45 1.05
N GLU A 271 -4.17 8.47 0.64
CA GLU A 271 -3.70 7.21 0.07
C GLU A 271 -3.17 7.42 -1.35
N ILE A 272 -1.94 6.96 -1.58
CA ILE A 272 -1.29 6.91 -2.88
C ILE A 272 -0.96 5.45 -3.18
N GLU A 273 -1.59 4.86 -4.20
CA GLU A 273 -1.16 3.56 -4.73
C GLU A 273 0.16 3.74 -5.47
N VAL A 274 1.20 3.05 -5.00
CA VAL A 274 2.57 3.21 -5.51
C VAL A 274 2.85 2.24 -6.65
N ALA A 275 2.60 0.95 -6.41
CA ALA A 275 2.83 -0.10 -7.38
C ALA A 275 2.13 -1.41 -6.96
N THR A 276 1.86 -2.25 -7.95
CA THR A 276 1.57 -3.67 -7.77
C THR A 276 2.68 -4.50 -8.43
N CYS A 277 3.26 -5.44 -7.69
CA CYS A 277 4.38 -6.25 -8.13
C CYS A 277 4.06 -7.74 -8.03
N ASN A 278 4.52 -8.52 -9.02
CA ASN A 278 4.44 -9.98 -8.96
C ASN A 278 5.40 -10.52 -7.89
N LEU A 279 4.92 -11.50 -7.13
CA LEU A 279 5.71 -12.25 -6.16
C LEU A 279 6.32 -13.47 -6.84
N SER A 280 7.59 -13.73 -6.54
CA SER A 280 8.31 -14.92 -6.97
C SER A 280 8.94 -15.58 -5.76
N SER A 281 8.89 -16.91 -5.71
CA SER A 281 9.55 -17.72 -4.69
C SER A 281 10.77 -18.37 -5.32
N VAL A 282 11.95 -18.09 -4.78
CA VAL A 282 13.22 -18.65 -5.27
C VAL A 282 14.03 -19.19 -4.11
N LEU A 283 14.93 -20.15 -4.39
CA LEU A 283 15.80 -20.70 -3.36
C LEU A 283 16.71 -19.61 -2.81
N GLY A 284 16.70 -19.42 -1.49
CA GLY A 284 17.50 -18.40 -0.83
C GLY A 284 19.00 -18.65 -0.99
N ARG A 285 19.78 -17.59 -0.77
CA ARG A 285 21.23 -17.59 -0.96
C ARG A 285 21.96 -17.15 0.32
N THR A 286 23.07 -17.80 0.63
CA THR A 286 24.03 -17.27 1.60
C THR A 286 24.75 -16.06 1.03
N ASN A 287 25.36 -15.27 1.91
CA ASN A 287 26.36 -14.29 1.51
C ASN A 287 27.43 -14.91 0.59
N GLY A 288 27.89 -14.08 -0.35
CA GLY A 288 28.84 -14.45 -1.38
C GLY A 288 30.20 -14.81 -0.79
N THR A 289 30.76 -15.94 -1.21
CA THR A 289 32.14 -16.31 -0.93
C THR A 289 32.99 -16.03 -2.17
N ARG A 290 34.04 -15.21 -2.03
CA ARG A 290 35.00 -14.96 -3.12
C ARG A 290 35.79 -16.23 -3.43
N LEU A 291 35.95 -16.56 -4.70
CA LEU A 291 36.72 -17.71 -5.16
C LEU A 291 37.87 -17.26 -6.06
N GLN A 292 38.93 -18.08 -6.12
CA GLN A 292 40.02 -17.85 -7.07
C GLN A 292 39.75 -18.43 -8.46
N ASN A 293 39.01 -19.54 -8.53
CA ASN A 293 38.66 -20.23 -9.78
C ASN A 293 37.22 -20.72 -9.71
N VAL A 294 36.56 -20.88 -10.87
CA VAL A 294 35.25 -21.54 -10.97
C VAL A 294 35.43 -23.04 -10.64
N PRO A 295 34.78 -23.58 -9.60
CA PRO A 295 34.89 -25.00 -9.27
C PRO A 295 34.37 -25.92 -10.38
N THR A 296 35.00 -27.07 -10.60
CA THR A 296 34.47 -28.11 -11.50
C THR A 296 33.16 -28.71 -10.96
N GLY A 297 32.38 -29.37 -11.82
CA GLY A 297 31.16 -30.11 -11.41
C GLY A 297 29.87 -29.29 -11.44
N TYR A 298 29.85 -28.15 -12.13
CA TYR A 298 28.60 -27.48 -12.47
C TYR A 298 27.80 -28.34 -13.46
N ILE A 299 26.48 -28.34 -13.31
CA ILE A 299 25.55 -29.09 -14.16
C ILE A 299 25.08 -28.28 -15.37
N SER A 300 25.19 -26.95 -15.30
CA SER A 300 24.92 -26.04 -16.42
C SER A 300 25.61 -24.69 -16.22
N GLN A 301 25.72 -23.92 -17.30
CA GLN A 301 26.19 -22.55 -17.28
C GLN A 301 25.35 -21.70 -18.25
N ASN A 302 25.06 -20.46 -17.88
CA ASN A 302 24.32 -19.50 -18.70
C ASN A 302 24.96 -18.11 -18.60
N PRO A 303 24.76 -17.22 -19.59
CA PRO A 303 25.05 -15.80 -19.42
C PRO A 303 24.38 -15.26 -18.15
N ALA A 304 25.14 -14.52 -17.33
CA ALA A 304 24.58 -13.86 -16.16
C ALA A 304 23.71 -12.67 -16.60
N PRO A 305 22.65 -12.32 -15.84
CA PRO A 305 21.87 -11.12 -16.13
C PRO A 305 22.76 -9.87 -16.10
N ALA A 306 22.50 -8.92 -17.01
CA ALA A 306 23.33 -7.73 -17.13
C ALA A 306 23.30 -6.87 -15.85
N GLY A 307 24.48 -6.44 -15.38
CA GLY A 307 24.60 -5.55 -14.23
C GLY A 307 25.77 -5.95 -13.35
N GLY A 308 26.41 -4.96 -12.75
CA GLY A 308 27.49 -5.22 -11.80
C GLY A 308 28.67 -5.99 -12.41
N GLU A 309 28.87 -5.91 -13.73
CA GLU A 309 29.95 -6.58 -14.46
C GLU A 309 29.87 -8.12 -14.49
N ALA A 310 28.69 -8.70 -14.19
CA ALA A 310 28.45 -10.13 -14.28
C ALA A 310 28.54 -10.63 -15.74
N GLN A 311 29.11 -11.81 -15.96
CA GLN A 311 29.24 -12.41 -17.29
C GLN A 311 28.61 -13.80 -17.39
N THR A 312 28.92 -14.71 -16.47
CA THR A 312 28.47 -16.10 -16.56
C THR A 312 28.10 -16.65 -15.18
N ASN A 313 26.94 -17.30 -15.11
CA ASN A 313 26.48 -18.05 -13.96
C ASN A 313 26.69 -19.55 -14.20
N TYR A 314 27.30 -20.22 -13.23
CA TYR A 314 27.50 -21.67 -13.17
C TYR A 314 26.61 -22.26 -12.08
N TYR A 315 25.80 -23.25 -12.44
CA TYR A 315 24.80 -23.86 -11.56
C TYR A 315 25.26 -25.24 -11.12
N TYR A 316 25.14 -25.55 -9.83
CA TYR A 316 25.58 -26.83 -9.26
C TYR A 316 24.38 -27.64 -8.78
N ALA A 317 24.54 -28.96 -8.71
CA ALA A 317 23.48 -29.89 -8.29
C ALA A 317 22.97 -29.64 -6.87
N ASN A 318 23.80 -29.05 -6.00
CA ASN A 318 23.42 -28.66 -4.65
C ASN A 318 22.70 -27.29 -4.58
N GLY A 319 22.36 -26.70 -5.73
CA GLY A 319 21.68 -25.42 -5.82
C GLY A 319 22.59 -24.19 -5.75
N ASN A 320 23.90 -24.36 -5.52
CA ASN A 320 24.83 -23.23 -5.52
C ASN A 320 24.89 -22.55 -6.88
N ILE A 321 25.12 -21.24 -6.87
CA ILE A 321 25.39 -20.44 -8.06
C ILE A 321 26.76 -19.79 -7.89
N VAL A 322 27.63 -19.97 -8.88
CA VAL A 322 28.89 -19.22 -8.97
C VAL A 322 28.78 -18.25 -10.12
N THR A 323 28.98 -16.96 -9.86
CA THR A 323 29.01 -15.92 -10.88
C THR A 323 30.46 -15.50 -11.14
N GLN A 324 30.87 -15.57 -12.41
CA GLN A 324 32.11 -14.99 -12.90
C GLN A 324 31.79 -13.68 -13.64
N GLY A 325 32.61 -12.67 -13.43
CA GLY A 325 32.51 -11.38 -14.11
C GLY A 325 33.85 -10.64 -14.17
N THR A 326 33.82 -9.39 -14.64
CA THR A 326 35.04 -8.57 -14.82
C THR A 326 35.36 -7.67 -13.64
N ASN A 327 34.58 -7.74 -12.56
CA ASN A 327 34.85 -6.95 -11.37
C ASN A 327 36.18 -7.37 -10.74
N THR A 328 37.13 -6.45 -10.63
CA THR A 328 38.49 -6.76 -10.16
C THR A 328 38.55 -7.10 -8.68
N ALA A 329 37.64 -6.54 -7.86
CA ALA A 329 37.57 -6.84 -6.43
C ALA A 329 36.91 -8.19 -6.15
N ASN A 330 35.92 -8.57 -6.96
CA ASN A 330 35.14 -9.79 -6.83
C ASN A 330 35.00 -10.51 -8.20
N PRO A 331 36.06 -11.05 -8.79
CA PRO A 331 36.01 -11.63 -10.14
C PRO A 331 35.13 -12.89 -10.19
N ILE A 332 35.13 -13.69 -9.12
CA ILE A 332 34.34 -14.92 -9.00
C ILE A 332 33.72 -14.97 -7.61
N VAL A 333 32.40 -15.08 -7.55
CA VAL A 333 31.64 -15.13 -6.29
C VAL A 333 30.72 -16.33 -6.29
N ARG A 334 30.73 -17.11 -5.20
CA ARG A 334 29.81 -18.21 -4.95
C ARG A 334 28.72 -17.80 -3.98
N TYR A 335 27.47 -18.02 -4.36
CA TYR A 335 26.30 -17.94 -3.49
C TYR A 335 25.86 -19.37 -3.15
N GLY A 336 25.94 -19.72 -1.87
CA GLY A 336 25.47 -21.00 -1.37
C GLY A 336 23.95 -21.07 -1.39
N ALA A 337 23.36 -22.21 -1.74
CA ALA A 337 21.92 -22.40 -1.58
C ALA A 337 21.56 -22.52 -0.09
N LEU A 338 20.50 -21.82 0.32
CA LEU A 338 19.81 -22.08 1.58
C LEU A 338 18.85 -23.27 1.41
N THR A 339 18.33 -23.77 2.53
CA THR A 339 17.30 -24.83 2.55
C THR A 339 15.89 -24.28 2.40
N THR A 340 15.72 -22.96 2.50
CA THR A 340 14.44 -22.26 2.43
C THR A 340 14.37 -21.36 1.21
N ASN A 341 13.15 -21.14 0.71
CA ASN A 341 12.90 -20.14 -0.31
C ASN A 341 12.77 -18.76 0.32
N VAL A 342 13.12 -17.75 -0.46
CA VAL A 342 12.84 -16.34 -0.18
C VAL A 342 11.81 -15.83 -1.18
N VAL A 343 11.00 -14.87 -0.75
CA VAL A 343 10.04 -14.19 -1.62
C VAL A 343 10.69 -12.93 -2.15
N LEU A 344 10.62 -12.73 -3.46
CA LEU A 344 11.09 -11.51 -4.13
C LEU A 344 9.95 -10.87 -4.92
N VAL A 345 9.93 -9.54 -4.92
CA VAL A 345 9.24 -8.76 -5.94
C VAL A 345 10.20 -8.33 -7.02
N ARG A 346 9.73 -8.31 -8.28
CA ARG A 346 10.38 -7.52 -9.32
C ARG A 346 9.87 -6.08 -9.20
N MET A 347 10.76 -5.16 -8.84
CA MET A 347 10.43 -3.76 -8.75
C MET A 347 10.05 -3.17 -10.12
N PRO A 348 9.24 -2.10 -10.17
CA PRO A 348 9.06 -1.30 -11.37
C PRO A 348 10.41 -0.81 -11.93
N ASP A 349 10.50 -0.62 -13.24
CA ASP A 349 11.76 -0.14 -13.83
C ASP A 349 12.07 1.31 -13.44
N ASN A 350 11.03 2.07 -13.09
CA ASN A 350 11.09 3.40 -12.49
C ASN A 350 9.80 3.66 -11.70
N LEU A 351 9.87 4.62 -10.78
CA LEU A 351 8.71 5.30 -10.21
C LEU A 351 8.86 6.80 -10.45
N ALA A 352 7.77 7.49 -10.74
CA ALA A 352 7.75 8.93 -10.98
C ALA A 352 6.44 9.53 -10.47
N ILE A 353 6.14 9.31 -9.18
CA ILE A 353 4.92 9.80 -8.54
C ILE A 353 5.18 11.21 -8.01
N ASN A 354 4.27 12.12 -8.32
CA ASN A 354 4.16 13.44 -7.72
C ASN A 354 2.67 13.71 -7.46
N ASN A 355 2.26 13.62 -6.20
CA ASN A 355 0.88 13.78 -5.78
C ASN A 355 0.86 14.62 -4.50
N ASP A 356 0.23 15.79 -4.56
CA ASP A 356 0.06 16.72 -3.44
C ASP A 356 1.34 16.92 -2.59
N GLY A 357 2.44 17.24 -3.27
CA GLY A 357 3.74 17.49 -2.63
C GLY A 357 4.53 16.24 -2.24
N THR A 358 3.91 15.06 -2.23
CA THR A 358 4.59 13.78 -2.06
C THR A 358 5.30 13.38 -3.36
N VAL A 359 6.62 13.19 -3.28
CA VAL A 359 7.46 12.77 -4.41
C VAL A 359 8.07 11.40 -4.12
N ILE A 360 7.68 10.38 -4.89
CA ILE A 360 8.25 9.03 -4.84
C ILE A 360 8.85 8.74 -6.21
N ASN A 361 10.18 8.86 -6.31
CA ASN A 361 10.84 8.86 -7.61
C ASN A 361 12.17 8.10 -7.61
N TYR A 362 12.28 7.08 -8.44
CA TYR A 362 13.56 6.43 -8.72
C TYR A 362 13.68 5.94 -10.15
N VAL A 363 14.92 5.74 -10.58
CA VAL A 363 15.27 5.02 -11.80
C VAL A 363 16.41 4.05 -11.54
N PHE A 364 16.44 2.93 -12.26
CA PHE A 364 17.63 2.06 -12.28
C PHE A 364 18.68 2.56 -13.28
N SER A 365 19.95 2.34 -12.96
CA SER A 365 21.07 2.59 -13.88
C SER A 365 21.89 1.33 -14.11
N GLY A 366 22.01 0.91 -15.37
CA GLY A 366 22.97 -0.11 -15.81
C GLY A 366 22.86 -1.48 -15.14
N THR A 367 21.68 -1.86 -14.64
CA THR A 367 21.52 -3.10 -13.86
C THR A 367 20.19 -3.81 -14.11
N GLN A 368 20.23 -5.15 -14.01
CA GLN A 368 19.09 -6.06 -13.89
C GLN A 368 18.89 -6.56 -12.45
N ARG A 369 19.65 -6.03 -11.48
CA ARG A 369 19.43 -6.27 -10.05
C ARG A 369 18.20 -5.49 -9.56
N ARG A 370 17.02 -5.87 -10.05
CA ARG A 370 15.74 -5.16 -9.86
C ARG A 370 14.77 -5.97 -9.01
N PHE A 371 15.29 -6.93 -8.26
CA PHE A 371 14.52 -7.79 -7.38
C PHE A 371 14.89 -7.50 -5.95
N CYS A 372 13.90 -7.56 -5.07
CA CYS A 372 14.13 -7.41 -3.65
C CYS A 372 13.08 -8.11 -2.82
N ASN A 373 13.39 -8.27 -1.54
CA ASN A 373 12.41 -8.65 -0.54
C ASN A 373 11.24 -7.64 -0.55
N PRO A 374 9.97 -8.08 -0.56
CA PRO A 374 8.80 -7.19 -0.57
C PRO A 374 8.83 -6.14 0.54
N GLN A 375 9.24 -6.52 1.75
CA GLN A 375 9.37 -5.63 2.89
C GLN A 375 10.42 -4.54 2.65
N CYS A 376 11.57 -4.93 2.10
CA CYS A 376 12.65 -4.00 1.71
C CYS A 376 12.15 -3.01 0.64
N PHE A 377 11.29 -3.42 -0.29
CA PHE A 377 10.70 -2.48 -1.24
C PHE A 377 9.76 -1.47 -0.56
N ALA A 378 8.92 -1.90 0.37
CA ALA A 378 8.05 -0.99 1.14
C ALA A 378 8.87 0.06 1.91
N ALA A 379 9.95 -0.38 2.55
CA ALA A 379 10.90 0.50 3.23
C ALA A 379 11.58 1.49 2.27
N PHE A 380 12.00 1.00 1.09
CA PHE A 380 12.60 1.86 0.06
C PHE A 380 11.62 2.92 -0.45
N VAL A 381 10.35 2.57 -0.64
CA VAL A 381 9.29 3.53 -1.01
C VAL A 381 9.13 4.61 0.07
N GLY A 382 9.14 4.25 1.35
CA GLY A 382 9.14 5.22 2.45
C GLY A 382 10.35 6.16 2.41
N ALA A 383 11.56 5.61 2.23
CA ALA A 383 12.79 6.39 2.11
C ALA A 383 12.77 7.34 0.89
N LEU A 384 12.16 6.91 -0.23
CA LEU A 384 11.96 7.75 -1.42
C LEU A 384 11.04 8.94 -1.12
N ALA A 385 9.91 8.69 -0.47
CA ALA A 385 8.97 9.74 -0.10
C ALA A 385 9.60 10.76 0.86
N GLN A 386 10.32 10.28 1.89
CA GLN A 386 11.02 11.12 2.87
C GLN A 386 12.14 11.96 2.23
N PHE A 387 12.83 11.40 1.23
CA PHE A 387 13.87 12.12 0.50
C PHE A 387 13.28 13.20 -0.42
N GLY A 388 12.09 12.97 -0.97
CA GLY A 388 11.34 13.94 -1.77
C GLY A 388 12.00 14.30 -3.12
N GLN A 389 13.00 13.54 -3.54
CA GLN A 389 13.76 13.75 -4.79
C GLN A 389 14.03 12.42 -5.49
N ARG A 390 14.42 12.49 -6.78
CA ARG A 390 14.75 11.29 -7.53
C ARG A 390 16.03 10.62 -7.02
N MET A 391 15.94 9.33 -6.69
CA MET A 391 17.12 8.47 -6.47
C MET A 391 17.48 7.70 -7.74
N THR A 392 18.78 7.49 -7.98
CA THR A 392 19.25 6.53 -8.99
C THR A 392 19.73 5.27 -8.28
N SER A 393 19.00 4.16 -8.42
CA SER A 393 19.42 2.88 -7.87
C SER A 393 20.39 2.17 -8.81
N THR A 394 21.50 1.67 -8.26
CA THR A 394 22.46 0.82 -8.97
C THR A 394 22.15 -0.67 -8.78
N GLY A 395 21.08 -1.00 -8.05
CA GLY A 395 20.51 -2.32 -7.95
C GLY A 395 20.36 -2.85 -6.52
N MET A 396 19.66 -3.97 -6.43
CA MET A 396 19.46 -4.79 -5.24
C MET A 396 19.98 -6.22 -5.52
N CYS A 397 19.12 -7.22 -5.69
CA CYS A 397 19.52 -8.57 -6.15
C CYS A 397 18.96 -8.92 -7.54
N PHE A 398 19.51 -9.97 -8.16
CA PHE A 398 18.98 -10.60 -9.36
C PHE A 398 17.78 -11.50 -9.01
N GLY A 399 17.02 -11.92 -10.03
CA GLY A 399 15.83 -12.75 -9.85
C GLY A 399 16.08 -14.14 -9.27
N ASP A 400 17.32 -14.61 -9.24
CA ASP A 400 17.74 -15.87 -8.59
C ASP A 400 18.32 -15.66 -7.18
N ALA A 401 18.05 -14.49 -6.59
CA ALA A 401 18.52 -14.00 -5.30
C ALA A 401 20.04 -13.80 -5.18
N THR A 402 20.82 -13.90 -6.28
CA THR A 402 22.25 -13.54 -6.27
C THR A 402 22.46 -12.03 -6.39
N SER A 403 23.65 -11.52 -6.04
CA SER A 403 23.90 -10.07 -5.92
C SER A 403 25.19 -9.58 -6.58
N TYR A 404 25.77 -10.32 -7.52
CA TYR A 404 27.08 -10.02 -8.09
C TYR A 404 27.20 -8.55 -8.54
N PRO A 405 28.31 -7.84 -8.21
CA PRO A 405 29.53 -8.34 -7.58
C PRO A 405 29.48 -8.26 -6.05
N SER A 406 28.37 -7.81 -5.46
CA SER A 406 28.21 -7.71 -4.01
C SER A 406 28.17 -9.09 -3.38
N VAL A 407 28.88 -9.24 -2.26
CA VAL A 407 28.91 -10.46 -1.45
C VAL A 407 27.91 -10.43 -0.29
N SER A 408 27.29 -9.29 -0.02
CA SER A 408 26.46 -9.07 1.18
C SER A 408 24.98 -8.88 0.89
N HIS A 409 24.56 -8.80 -0.38
CA HIS A 409 23.17 -8.44 -0.75
C HIS A 409 22.34 -9.57 -1.39
N PRO A 410 22.61 -10.87 -1.16
CA PRO A 410 21.68 -11.87 -1.66
C PRO A 410 20.31 -11.68 -1.03
N ASN A 411 19.28 -12.24 -1.66
CA ASN A 411 17.89 -12.24 -1.17
C ASN A 411 17.20 -10.86 -1.12
N GLY A 412 17.90 -9.77 -1.48
CA GLY A 412 17.24 -8.51 -1.79
C GLY A 412 16.90 -7.64 -0.57
N ASP A 413 17.67 -7.76 0.50
CA ASP A 413 17.47 -7.02 1.75
C ASP A 413 18.27 -5.71 1.79
N SER A 414 18.61 -5.15 0.63
CA SER A 414 19.39 -3.91 0.53
C SER A 414 19.22 -3.18 -0.80
N VAL A 415 19.62 -1.90 -0.79
CA VAL A 415 19.51 -0.97 -1.91
C VAL A 415 20.81 -0.21 -2.08
N ASP A 416 21.41 -0.30 -3.26
CA ASP A 416 22.51 0.57 -3.64
C ASP A 416 21.98 1.77 -4.44
N THR A 417 22.40 2.98 -4.06
CA THR A 417 22.04 4.23 -4.75
C THR A 417 23.27 5.09 -5.04
N THR A 418 23.23 5.87 -6.13
CA THR A 418 24.28 6.88 -6.35
C THR A 418 24.23 7.95 -5.26
N TYR A 419 25.39 8.49 -4.87
CA TYR A 419 25.44 9.67 -4.01
C TYR A 419 24.69 10.85 -4.63
N ALA A 420 24.02 11.64 -3.80
CA ALA A 420 23.55 12.97 -4.13
C ALA A 420 24.72 13.94 -4.32
N ALA A 421 24.41 15.15 -4.80
CA ALA A 421 25.43 16.12 -5.20
C ALA A 421 26.27 16.67 -4.03
N ASN A 422 25.73 16.67 -2.80
CA ASN A 422 26.36 17.30 -1.64
C ASN A 422 25.93 16.65 -0.32
N LEU A 423 26.62 17.01 0.76
CA LEU A 423 26.40 16.50 2.12
C LEU A 423 24.97 16.69 2.61
N ALA A 424 24.41 17.89 2.47
CA ALA A 424 23.10 18.20 3.04
C ALA A 424 22.01 17.34 2.39
N THR A 425 22.02 17.23 1.06
CA THR A 425 21.07 16.39 0.33
C THR A 425 21.29 14.91 0.61
N GLU A 426 22.53 14.43 0.65
CA GLU A 426 22.79 13.02 0.96
C GLU A 426 22.40 12.66 2.39
N GLN A 427 22.57 13.57 3.36
CA GLN A 427 22.16 13.34 4.74
C GLN A 427 20.64 13.17 4.86
N LEU A 428 19.83 13.92 4.09
CA LEU A 428 18.39 13.70 4.03
C LEU A 428 18.05 12.29 3.53
N LYS A 429 18.77 11.82 2.50
CA LYS A 429 18.61 10.45 1.99
C LYS A 429 19.00 9.40 3.04
N VAL A 430 20.13 9.58 3.72
CA VAL A 430 20.58 8.68 4.81
C VAL A 430 19.57 8.62 5.94
N ASN A 431 19.05 9.78 6.36
CA ASN A 431 18.01 9.84 7.39
C ASN A 431 16.74 9.09 6.93
N GLY A 432 16.31 9.27 5.68
CA GLY A 432 15.18 8.54 5.12
C GLY A 432 15.38 7.02 5.13
N PHE A 433 16.55 6.51 4.73
CA PHE A 433 16.83 5.07 4.84
C PHE A 433 16.79 4.58 6.29
N HIS A 434 17.42 5.31 7.22
CA HIS A 434 17.45 4.94 8.63
C HIS A 434 16.03 4.89 9.24
N ASP A 435 15.23 5.91 8.96
CA ASP A 435 13.86 6.08 9.46
C ASP A 435 12.90 4.98 9.01
N TYR A 436 13.20 4.34 7.88
CA TYR A 436 12.43 3.23 7.32
C TYR A 436 13.12 1.88 7.50
N GLY A 437 14.02 1.76 8.49
CA GLY A 437 14.48 0.47 9.00
C GLY A 437 15.70 -0.12 8.31
N PHE A 438 16.43 0.64 7.49
CA PHE A 438 17.73 0.20 6.97
C PHE A 438 18.79 0.40 8.05
N ALA A 439 19.22 -0.70 8.67
CA ALA A 439 20.14 -0.66 9.80
C ALA A 439 21.57 -0.33 9.37
N HIS A 440 22.00 -0.82 8.20
CA HIS A 440 23.39 -0.77 7.77
C HIS A 440 23.55 0.13 6.55
N ILE A 441 23.82 1.40 6.81
CA ILE A 441 24.11 2.39 5.77
C ILE A 441 25.62 2.52 5.61
N LEU A 442 26.17 2.02 4.50
CA LEU A 442 27.61 2.05 4.21
C LEU A 442 27.94 3.13 3.19
N ARG A 443 29.06 3.80 3.43
CA ARG A 443 29.52 4.94 2.64
C ARG A 443 31.01 4.91 2.35
N GLY A 444 31.43 5.78 1.43
CA GLY A 444 32.81 6.15 1.21
C GLY A 444 33.35 7.12 2.27
N GLN A 445 34.61 7.47 2.13
CA GLN A 445 35.38 8.33 3.02
C GLN A 445 35.91 9.58 2.31
N THR A 446 35.87 9.66 0.98
CA THR A 446 36.42 10.83 0.29
C THR A 446 35.53 12.06 0.41
N GLY A 447 36.12 13.20 0.77
CA GLY A 447 35.46 14.50 0.78
C GLY A 447 34.34 14.60 1.80
N TRP A 448 33.19 15.11 1.39
CA TRP A 448 32.06 15.33 2.29
C TRP A 448 31.40 14.03 2.79
N LYS A 449 31.62 12.89 2.11
CA LYS A 449 31.05 11.59 2.52
C LYS A 449 31.51 11.20 3.92
N ALA A 450 32.74 11.56 4.32
CA ALA A 450 33.26 11.32 5.66
C ALA A 450 32.41 11.92 6.79
N GLN A 451 31.60 12.94 6.47
CA GLN A 451 30.81 13.71 7.42
C GLN A 451 29.37 13.22 7.55
N LEU A 452 28.95 12.23 6.76
CA LEU A 452 27.62 11.64 6.89
C LEU A 452 27.46 10.96 8.24
N GLN A 453 26.41 11.36 8.96
CA GLN A 453 25.98 10.77 10.22
C GLN A 453 25.12 9.54 9.96
N ASN A 454 24.97 8.66 10.96
CA ASN A 454 24.18 7.42 10.88
C ASN A 454 24.60 6.52 9.69
N SER A 455 25.90 6.52 9.38
CA SER A 455 26.47 5.71 8.33
C SER A 455 27.90 5.29 8.69
N THR A 456 28.33 4.17 8.14
CA THR A 456 29.64 3.57 8.43
C THR A 456 30.50 3.58 7.18
N TYR A 457 31.77 3.98 7.33
CA TYR A 457 32.72 3.85 6.23
C TYR A 457 32.95 2.38 5.89
N HIS A 458 32.89 2.04 4.61
CA HIS A 458 33.31 0.75 4.11
C HIS A 458 34.07 0.89 2.80
N THR A 459 35.11 0.08 2.63
CA THR A 459 35.87 0.04 1.37
C THR A 459 34.95 -0.31 0.20
N ASN A 460 35.26 0.19 -1.00
CA ASN A 460 34.48 0.02 -2.24
C ASN A 460 33.14 0.78 -2.35
N HIS A 461 32.82 1.67 -1.40
CA HIS A 461 31.59 2.47 -1.43
C HIS A 461 31.84 3.94 -1.81
N GLU A 462 32.93 4.25 -2.52
CA GLU A 462 33.23 5.63 -2.92
C GLU A 462 32.28 6.17 -4.00
N THR A 463 31.60 5.30 -4.75
CA THR A 463 30.77 5.71 -5.90
C THR A 463 29.26 5.62 -5.62
N HIS A 464 28.86 4.94 -4.55
CA HIS A 464 27.47 4.69 -4.19
C HIS A 464 27.29 4.60 -2.67
N LEU A 465 26.09 4.89 -2.21
CA LEU A 465 25.60 4.60 -0.87
C LEU A 465 24.96 3.22 -0.88
N HIS A 466 25.37 2.39 0.06
CA HIS A 466 24.70 1.11 0.33
C HIS A 466 23.77 1.28 1.52
N SER A 467 22.52 0.83 1.39
CA SER A 467 21.54 0.82 2.48
C SER A 467 20.97 -0.59 2.60
N GLY A 468 21.42 -1.34 3.60
CA GLY A 468 21.11 -2.76 3.73
C GLY A 468 20.69 -3.19 5.12
N ASP A 469 20.50 -4.50 5.23
CA ASP A 469 20.03 -5.19 6.42
C ASP A 469 18.75 -4.56 6.95
N PHE A 470 17.73 -4.54 6.09
CA PHE A 470 16.39 -4.09 6.48
C PHE A 470 15.94 -4.85 7.73
N ASN A 471 15.55 -4.10 8.77
CA ASN A 471 15.08 -4.64 10.02
C ASN A 471 13.56 -4.82 9.99
N ASP A 472 13.10 -6.08 9.94
CA ASP A 472 11.68 -6.43 9.99
C ASP A 472 10.97 -5.94 11.27
N ASP A 473 11.67 -5.55 12.34
CA ASP A 473 11.07 -4.93 13.52
C ASP A 473 10.43 -3.56 13.21
N PHE A 474 10.69 -2.96 12.06
CA PHE A 474 9.99 -1.74 11.61
C PHE A 474 8.62 -2.03 10.99
N LEU A 475 8.37 -3.29 10.63
CA LEU A 475 7.14 -3.74 9.97
C LEU A 475 6.16 -4.32 10.98
N GLN A 476 4.97 -3.75 11.09
CA GLN A 476 3.87 -4.40 11.81
C GLN A 476 3.15 -5.39 10.91
N ILE A 477 3.05 -6.64 11.34
CA ILE A 477 2.14 -7.59 10.70
C ILE A 477 0.75 -7.36 11.27
N LEU A 478 -0.17 -6.91 10.43
CA LEU A 478 -1.58 -6.78 10.78
C LEU A 478 -2.21 -8.16 10.66
N ASN A 479 -2.04 -8.97 11.72
CA ASN A 479 -2.68 -10.27 11.81
C ASN A 479 -4.20 -10.08 11.83
N ALA A 480 -4.89 -10.87 10.99
CA ALA A 480 -6.32 -11.11 11.12
C ALA A 480 -6.59 -11.75 12.48
#